data_AF-A0A6I9TSQ8-F1
#
_entry.id   AF-A0A6I9TSQ8-F1
#
_cell.length_a   1.000
_cell.length_b   1.000
_cell.length_c   1.000
_cell.angle_alpha   90.00
_cell.angle_beta   90.00
_cell.angle_gamma   90.00
#
_symmetry.space_group_name_H-M   'P 1'
#
loop_
_entity.id
_entity.type
_entity.pdbx_description
1 polymer ?
#
loop_
_entity_poly.entity_id
_entity_poly.type
_entity_poly.pdbx_seq_one_letter_code
_entity_poly.pdbx_strand_id
1 'polypeptide(L)'
;MGWRGILGFEYGIVQAPLGPDISGPELVAAVANAGGLGLLRAPDWEAPDYLKQLIRKTRALTDKPFGVAVVLAFPHEENIRAILEEKVAVLQVYWGECSQDLVLQAHQAGVKIVPQVGSFEEAKKAVRVGVDAIIVQGLEAGGHVIGQDGLITLLPRVVDLVRGHKIPVIAAGGIVDERGYVAALALGAQGVALGTRFLATAESYAHPLYKRKLVELHKTEYTDVFGRARWPGAPHRVLKTPFFMDWRNLPSHENETNQPIIGRSLIHGVEKEIRRFAGTVPNATTTGDIESMVMYAGQGVGLIREILPASAVIKRLVKGAQDLIQEEFSSEKTSEEQI
;
A
#
# COMPACT_ATOMS: atom_id res chain seq x y z
N MET A 1 -21.24 13.84 10.27
CA MET A 1 -21.59 13.61 8.84
C MET A 1 -20.28 13.38 8.08
N GLY A 2 -19.94 12.26 7.44
CA GLY A 2 -20.37 10.87 7.57
C GLY A 2 -19.13 9.98 7.42
N TRP A 3 -18.71 9.31 8.50
CA TRP A 3 -17.65 8.29 8.52
C TRP A 3 -18.28 6.92 8.22
N ARG A 4 -18.84 6.78 7.01
CA ARG A 4 -19.46 5.54 6.57
C ARG A 4 -18.93 5.15 5.20
N GLY A 5 -18.26 4.00 5.13
CA GLY A 5 -18.52 3.04 4.06
C GLY A 5 -18.00 3.37 2.67
N ILE A 6 -16.76 3.88 2.48
CA ILE A 6 -16.18 3.94 1.13
C ILE A 6 -16.06 2.52 0.64
N LEU A 7 -16.70 2.17 -0.47
CA LEU A 7 -16.76 0.80 -0.98
C LEU A 7 -17.28 -0.25 0.01
N GLY A 8 -17.94 0.13 1.12
CA GLY A 8 -18.51 -0.79 2.11
C GLY A 8 -17.66 -1.08 3.35
N PHE A 9 -16.61 -0.31 3.66
CA PHE A 9 -15.83 -0.42 4.91
C PHE A 9 -15.88 0.84 5.77
N GLU A 10 -15.74 0.69 7.10
CA GLU A 10 -16.22 1.67 8.09
C GLU A 10 -15.48 3.00 8.06
N TYR A 11 -14.15 2.97 8.08
CA TYR A 11 -13.34 4.16 8.38
C TYR A 11 -12.61 4.78 7.18
N GLY A 12 -12.81 4.33 5.94
CA GLY A 12 -12.02 4.89 4.84
C GLY A 12 -10.50 4.63 4.95
N ILE A 13 -10.07 3.72 5.83
CA ILE A 13 -8.66 3.34 6.02
C ILE A 13 -8.39 2.03 5.26
N VAL A 14 -7.40 2.07 4.37
CA VAL A 14 -6.94 0.92 3.59
C VAL A 14 -5.51 0.57 4.02
N GLN A 15 -5.26 -0.70 4.29
CA GLN A 15 -3.89 -1.21 4.33
C GLN A 15 -3.43 -1.46 2.90
N ALA A 16 -2.45 -0.67 2.43
CA ALA A 16 -1.91 -0.79 1.09
C ALA A 16 -1.15 -2.12 0.95
N PRO A 17 -1.22 -2.80 -0.20
CA PRO A 17 -0.54 -4.08 -0.38
C PRO A 17 0.96 -3.90 -0.18
N LEU A 18 1.56 -4.77 0.63
CA LEU A 18 2.98 -4.72 0.95
C LEU A 18 3.70 -5.78 0.10
N GLY A 19 5.05 -5.76 0.08
CA GLY A 19 5.85 -6.70 -0.71
C GLY A 19 5.45 -8.18 -0.49
N PRO A 20 5.96 -9.12 -1.32
CA PRO A 20 5.56 -10.52 -1.27
C PRO A 20 5.50 -11.09 0.15
N ASP A 21 4.34 -11.65 0.50
CA ASP A 21 3.95 -12.21 1.81
C ASP A 21 3.85 -11.22 3.00
N ILE A 22 4.30 -9.97 2.89
CA ILE A 22 4.28 -9.01 4.00
C ILE A 22 2.85 -8.70 4.46
N SER A 23 1.94 -8.48 3.49
CA SER A 23 0.50 -8.32 3.74
C SER A 23 -0.24 -9.64 3.52
N GLY A 24 0.09 -10.62 4.37
CA GLY A 24 -0.56 -11.93 4.41
C GLY A 24 -1.92 -11.94 5.12
N PRO A 25 -2.57 -13.12 5.23
CA PRO A 25 -3.90 -13.29 5.80
C PRO A 25 -4.09 -12.69 7.19
N GLU A 26 -3.09 -12.79 8.06
CA GLU A 26 -3.12 -12.30 9.44
C GLU A 26 -3.27 -10.77 9.49
N LEU A 27 -2.46 -10.03 8.73
CA LEU A 27 -2.54 -8.57 8.66
C LEU A 27 -3.86 -8.12 8.04
N VAL A 28 -4.24 -8.76 6.92
CA VAL A 28 -5.46 -8.39 6.18
C VAL A 28 -6.70 -8.59 7.04
N ALA A 29 -6.81 -9.73 7.72
CA ALA A 29 -7.91 -10.02 8.63
C ALA A 29 -7.94 -9.07 9.83
N ALA A 30 -6.77 -8.76 10.43
CA ALA A 30 -6.70 -7.82 11.55
C ALA A 30 -7.17 -6.41 11.17
N VAL A 31 -6.79 -5.94 9.98
CA VAL A 31 -7.26 -4.66 9.41
C VAL A 31 -8.77 -4.68 9.16
N ALA A 32 -9.27 -5.74 8.51
CA ALA A 32 -10.69 -5.89 8.19
C ALA A 32 -11.57 -5.96 9.46
N ASN A 33 -11.16 -6.75 10.45
CA ASN A 33 -11.85 -6.87 11.74
C ASN A 33 -11.88 -5.56 12.54
N ALA A 34 -10.90 -4.67 12.31
CA ALA A 34 -10.86 -3.35 12.92
C ALA A 34 -11.61 -2.26 12.11
N GLY A 35 -12.31 -2.63 11.03
CA GLY A 35 -13.15 -1.75 10.22
C GLY A 35 -12.41 -1.02 9.08
N GLY A 36 -11.15 -1.37 8.81
CA GLY A 36 -10.44 -0.97 7.60
C GLY A 36 -10.66 -1.94 6.44
N LEU A 37 -10.04 -1.66 5.30
CA LEU A 37 -9.91 -2.58 4.17
C LEU A 37 -8.49 -3.15 4.12
N GLY A 38 -8.35 -4.45 4.36
CA GLY A 38 -7.08 -5.15 4.16
C GLY A 38 -6.92 -5.61 2.70
N LEU A 39 -5.70 -5.52 2.17
CA LEU A 39 -5.36 -5.96 0.82
C LEU A 39 -4.26 -7.02 0.86
N LEU A 40 -4.62 -8.25 0.48
CA LEU A 40 -3.64 -9.30 0.20
C LEU A 40 -2.78 -8.89 -1.00
N ARG A 41 -1.53 -9.31 -1.04
CA ARG A 41 -0.69 -9.16 -2.23
C ARG A 41 -0.66 -10.47 -3.01
N ALA A 42 -1.21 -10.46 -4.24
CA ALA A 42 -1.13 -11.62 -5.13
C ALA A 42 0.34 -11.89 -5.54
N PRO A 43 0.69 -13.12 -5.93
CA PRO A 43 2.01 -13.41 -6.50
C PRO A 43 2.28 -12.66 -7.82
N ASP A 44 3.57 -12.44 -8.09
CA ASP A 44 4.06 -11.84 -9.35
C ASP A 44 4.27 -12.87 -10.47
N TRP A 45 3.67 -14.04 -10.32
CA TRP A 45 3.62 -15.11 -11.29
C TRP A 45 2.28 -15.81 -11.13
N GLU A 46 1.88 -16.60 -12.13
CA GLU A 46 0.61 -17.32 -12.07
C GLU A 46 0.66 -18.43 -11.03
N ALA A 47 -0.17 -18.28 -10.00
CA ALA A 47 -0.30 -19.22 -8.90
C ALA A 47 -1.74 -19.20 -8.35
N PRO A 48 -2.75 -19.47 -9.19
CA PRO A 48 -4.15 -19.32 -8.85
C PRO A 48 -4.56 -20.16 -7.63
N ASP A 49 -4.06 -21.40 -7.52
CA ASP A 49 -4.41 -22.28 -6.39
C ASP A 49 -3.84 -21.78 -5.07
N TYR A 50 -2.58 -21.31 -5.07
CA TYR A 50 -1.98 -20.69 -3.88
C TYR A 50 -2.75 -19.43 -3.47
N LEU A 51 -3.16 -18.61 -4.44
CA LEU A 51 -3.94 -17.41 -4.18
C LEU A 51 -5.32 -17.73 -3.59
N LYS A 52 -6.02 -18.75 -4.12
CA LYS A 52 -7.27 -19.26 -3.53
C LYS A 52 -7.07 -19.73 -2.09
N GLN A 53 -5.97 -20.42 -1.80
CA GLN A 53 -5.63 -20.83 -0.43
C GLN A 53 -5.43 -19.62 0.49
N LEU A 54 -4.72 -18.58 0.05
CA LEU A 54 -4.56 -17.34 0.82
C LEU A 54 -5.91 -16.66 1.10
N ILE A 55 -6.76 -16.53 0.08
CA ILE A 55 -8.10 -15.93 0.22
C ILE A 55 -8.95 -16.71 1.23
N ARG A 56 -8.95 -18.04 1.16
CA ARG A 56 -9.69 -18.90 2.10
C ARG A 56 -9.11 -18.83 3.51
N LYS A 57 -7.79 -18.78 3.66
CA LYS A 57 -7.14 -18.57 4.97
C LYS A 57 -7.54 -17.23 5.57
N THR A 58 -7.61 -16.15 4.78
CA THR A 58 -8.11 -14.86 5.26
C THR A 58 -9.57 -14.93 5.68
N ARG A 59 -10.44 -15.59 4.91
CA ARG A 59 -11.86 -15.80 5.27
C ARG A 59 -12.04 -16.58 6.58
N ALA A 60 -11.13 -17.50 6.89
CA ALA A 60 -11.15 -18.20 8.16
C ALA A 60 -10.80 -17.31 9.37
N LEU A 61 -10.22 -16.13 9.14
CA LEU A 61 -9.80 -15.18 10.18
C LEU A 61 -10.71 -13.95 10.26
N THR A 62 -11.60 -13.73 9.28
CA THR A 62 -12.53 -12.59 9.25
C THR A 62 -13.75 -12.86 8.38
N ASP A 63 -14.92 -12.43 8.87
CA ASP A 63 -16.16 -12.34 8.09
C ASP A 63 -16.33 -10.98 7.40
N LYS A 64 -15.38 -10.05 7.59
CA LYS A 64 -15.42 -8.70 7.02
C LYS A 64 -14.85 -8.70 5.59
N PRO A 65 -15.30 -7.77 4.73
CA PRO A 65 -14.80 -7.67 3.37
C PRO A 65 -13.30 -7.32 3.35
N PHE A 66 -12.56 -7.97 2.44
CA PHE A 66 -11.16 -7.67 2.14
C PHE A 66 -10.93 -7.75 0.63
N GLY A 67 -9.79 -7.22 0.18
CA GLY A 67 -9.41 -7.22 -1.22
C GLY A 67 -8.09 -7.94 -1.50
N VAL A 68 -7.76 -8.00 -2.78
CA VAL A 68 -6.51 -8.55 -3.30
C VAL A 68 -5.92 -7.56 -4.29
N ALA A 69 -4.62 -7.33 -4.18
CA ALA A 69 -3.85 -6.45 -5.05
C ALA A 69 -3.03 -7.25 -6.06
N VAL A 70 -3.08 -6.81 -7.32
CA VAL A 70 -2.35 -7.41 -8.44
C VAL A 70 -1.47 -6.36 -9.12
N VAL A 71 -0.22 -6.73 -9.39
CA VAL A 71 0.65 -5.95 -10.27
C VAL A 71 0.48 -6.44 -11.71
N LEU A 72 0.03 -5.56 -12.58
CA LEU A 72 -0.33 -5.90 -13.96
C LEU A 72 0.88 -6.03 -14.90
N ALA A 73 2.05 -5.51 -14.53
CA ALA A 73 3.28 -5.68 -15.30
C ALA A 73 3.89 -7.09 -15.23
N PHE A 74 3.34 -7.99 -14.41
CA PHE A 74 3.75 -9.39 -14.34
C PHE A 74 2.62 -10.31 -14.83
N PRO A 75 2.90 -11.59 -15.15
CA PRO A 75 1.86 -12.57 -15.47
C PRO A 75 0.79 -12.64 -14.37
N HIS A 76 -0.48 -12.42 -14.74
CA HIS A 76 -1.55 -12.20 -13.77
C HIS A 76 -2.92 -12.74 -14.18
N GLU A 77 -3.13 -13.21 -15.41
CA GLU A 77 -4.46 -13.54 -15.94
C GLU A 77 -5.13 -14.65 -15.11
N GLU A 78 -4.41 -15.75 -14.84
CA GLU A 78 -4.92 -16.84 -14.02
C GLU A 78 -5.18 -16.42 -12.56
N ASN A 79 -4.34 -15.53 -12.01
CA ASN A 79 -4.53 -14.99 -10.67
C ASN A 79 -5.79 -14.12 -10.60
N ILE A 80 -6.02 -13.24 -11.58
CA ILE A 80 -7.24 -12.43 -11.65
C ILE A 80 -8.47 -13.33 -11.75
N ARG A 81 -8.45 -14.35 -12.62
CA ARG A 81 -9.56 -15.30 -12.72
C ARG A 81 -9.88 -15.93 -11.36
N ALA A 82 -8.87 -16.40 -10.64
CA ALA A 82 -9.04 -16.95 -9.30
C ALA A 82 -9.63 -15.95 -8.29
N ILE A 83 -9.20 -14.68 -8.33
CA ILE A 83 -9.74 -13.61 -7.49
C ILE A 83 -11.23 -13.38 -7.77
N LEU A 84 -11.60 -13.34 -9.05
CA LEU A 84 -12.98 -13.11 -9.49
C LEU A 84 -13.89 -14.29 -9.14
N GLU A 85 -13.42 -15.54 -9.33
CA GLU A 85 -14.13 -16.76 -8.92
C GLU A 85 -14.36 -16.80 -7.41
N GLU A 86 -13.36 -16.42 -6.61
CA GLU A 86 -13.49 -16.35 -5.16
C GLU A 86 -14.33 -15.15 -4.70
N LYS A 87 -14.66 -14.19 -5.57
CA LYS A 87 -15.52 -13.02 -5.28
C LYS A 87 -15.07 -12.22 -4.06
N VAL A 88 -13.81 -11.78 -4.06
CA VAL A 88 -13.32 -10.85 -3.04
C VAL A 88 -14.02 -9.49 -3.16
N ALA A 89 -13.98 -8.66 -2.12
CA ALA A 89 -14.70 -7.39 -2.14
C ALA A 89 -14.08 -6.38 -3.11
N VAL A 90 -12.75 -6.37 -3.21
CA VAL A 90 -11.98 -5.41 -4.01
C VAL A 90 -10.82 -6.12 -4.75
N LEU A 91 -10.72 -5.88 -6.04
CA LEU A 91 -9.51 -6.10 -6.85
C LEU A 91 -8.79 -4.75 -6.99
N GLN A 92 -7.65 -4.61 -6.31
CA GLN A 92 -6.77 -3.46 -6.48
C GLN A 92 -5.76 -3.78 -7.60
N VAL A 93 -5.55 -2.86 -8.53
CA VAL A 93 -4.58 -3.05 -9.62
C VAL A 93 -3.51 -1.97 -9.62
N TYR A 94 -2.27 -2.38 -9.86
CA TYR A 94 -1.09 -1.52 -9.77
C TYR A 94 -0.09 -1.80 -10.89
N TRP A 95 0.70 -0.79 -11.25
CA TRP A 95 1.80 -0.86 -12.20
C TRP A 95 1.44 -1.59 -13.50
N GLY A 96 0.56 -0.96 -14.28
CA GLY A 96 0.07 -1.41 -15.59
C GLY A 96 -1.29 -0.79 -15.90
N GLU A 97 -1.85 -1.10 -17.07
CA GLU A 97 -3.08 -0.48 -17.55
C GLU A 97 -4.33 -1.21 -17.06
N CYS A 98 -5.21 -0.49 -16.35
CA CYS A 98 -6.54 -0.97 -16.01
C CYS A 98 -7.46 -0.83 -17.22
N SER A 99 -7.62 -1.90 -18.00
CA SER A 99 -8.42 -1.90 -19.22
C SER A 99 -9.94 -1.91 -18.94
N GLN A 100 -10.73 -1.48 -19.93
CA GLN A 100 -12.20 -1.57 -19.85
C GLN A 100 -12.68 -3.02 -19.75
N ASP A 101 -12.03 -3.96 -20.45
CA ASP A 101 -12.36 -5.38 -20.38
C ASP A 101 -12.14 -5.95 -18.98
N LEU A 102 -11.08 -5.53 -18.29
CA LEU A 102 -10.83 -5.95 -16.92
C LEU A 102 -11.88 -5.41 -15.95
N VAL A 103 -12.31 -4.15 -16.14
CA VAL A 103 -13.41 -3.56 -15.36
C VAL A 103 -14.70 -4.34 -15.58
N LEU A 104 -15.05 -4.66 -16.84
CA LEU A 104 -16.23 -5.44 -17.18
C LEU A 104 -16.20 -6.84 -16.52
N GLN A 105 -15.07 -7.53 -16.58
CA GLN A 105 -14.90 -8.85 -15.94
C GLN A 105 -15.07 -8.76 -14.41
N ALA A 106 -14.49 -7.75 -13.77
CA ALA A 106 -14.62 -7.54 -12.33
C ALA A 106 -16.10 -7.29 -11.95
N HIS A 107 -16.78 -6.40 -12.68
CA HIS A 107 -18.20 -6.09 -12.44
C HIS A 107 -19.12 -7.28 -12.66
N GLN A 108 -18.88 -8.10 -13.70
CA GLN A 108 -19.62 -9.34 -13.93
C GLN A 108 -19.47 -10.35 -12.79
N ALA A 109 -18.30 -10.39 -12.15
CA ALA A 109 -18.05 -11.23 -10.98
C ALA A 109 -18.58 -10.64 -9.66
N GLY A 110 -19.06 -9.39 -9.67
CA GLY A 110 -19.47 -8.65 -8.47
C GLY A 110 -18.30 -8.13 -7.62
N VAL A 111 -17.12 -7.99 -8.22
CA VAL A 111 -15.89 -7.50 -7.57
C VAL A 111 -15.66 -6.04 -7.94
N LYS A 112 -15.39 -5.19 -6.95
CA LYS A 112 -15.05 -3.78 -7.20
C LYS A 112 -13.61 -3.67 -7.67
N ILE A 113 -13.34 -2.82 -8.66
CA ILE A 113 -12.00 -2.62 -9.19
C ILE A 113 -11.46 -1.23 -8.84
N VAL A 114 -10.23 -1.20 -8.29
CA VAL A 114 -9.61 0.02 -7.74
C VAL A 114 -8.18 0.15 -8.28
N PRO A 115 -7.95 0.88 -9.37
CA PRO A 115 -6.61 1.17 -9.83
C PRO A 115 -5.89 2.15 -8.88
N GLN A 116 -4.58 1.94 -8.72
CA GLN A 116 -3.69 2.93 -8.15
C GLN A 116 -3.01 3.73 -9.28
N VAL A 117 -3.10 5.06 -9.20
CA VAL A 117 -2.60 6.01 -10.21
C VAL A 117 -1.58 6.97 -9.59
N GLY A 118 -0.63 7.43 -10.39
CA GLY A 118 0.43 8.37 -10.00
C GLY A 118 0.37 9.71 -10.71
N SER A 119 -0.60 9.87 -11.63
CA SER A 119 -0.74 11.08 -12.44
C SER A 119 -2.20 11.42 -12.72
N PHE A 120 -2.44 12.68 -13.07
CA PHE A 120 -3.76 13.17 -13.48
C PHE A 120 -4.27 12.48 -14.76
N GLU A 121 -3.39 12.16 -15.70
CA GLU A 121 -3.77 11.49 -16.96
C GLU A 121 -4.16 10.03 -16.74
N GLU A 122 -3.47 9.30 -15.85
CA GLU A 122 -3.91 7.96 -15.45
C GLU A 122 -5.25 8.01 -14.73
N ALA A 123 -5.50 9.00 -13.87
CA ALA A 123 -6.79 9.19 -13.24
C ALA A 123 -7.91 9.40 -14.27
N LYS A 124 -7.68 10.21 -15.31
CA LYS A 124 -8.64 10.37 -16.43
C LYS A 124 -8.93 9.05 -17.13
N LYS A 125 -7.90 8.24 -17.40
CA LYS A 125 -8.09 6.91 -18.01
C LYS A 125 -8.94 6.02 -17.12
N ALA A 126 -8.64 5.96 -15.82
CA ALA A 126 -9.39 5.19 -14.84
C ALA A 126 -10.89 5.59 -14.78
N VAL A 127 -11.18 6.90 -14.82
CA VAL A 127 -12.57 7.41 -14.87
C VAL A 127 -13.29 6.94 -16.13
N ARG A 128 -12.64 7.02 -17.31
CA ARG A 128 -13.27 6.64 -18.59
C ARG A 128 -13.65 5.17 -18.65
N VAL A 129 -12.86 4.29 -18.03
CA VAL A 129 -13.13 2.85 -18.03
C VAL A 129 -14.15 2.43 -16.96
N GLY A 130 -14.60 3.35 -16.10
CA GLY A 130 -15.71 3.12 -15.17
C GLY A 130 -15.33 2.40 -13.88
N VAL A 131 -14.16 2.68 -13.30
CA VAL A 131 -13.70 2.05 -12.05
C VAL A 131 -14.53 2.43 -10.82
N ASP A 132 -14.47 1.62 -9.76
CA ASP A 132 -15.26 1.82 -8.54
C ASP A 132 -14.64 2.80 -7.54
N ALA A 133 -13.32 2.97 -7.57
CA ALA A 133 -12.57 3.98 -6.81
C ALA A 133 -11.18 4.18 -7.43
N ILE A 134 -10.47 5.20 -6.99
CA ILE A 134 -9.09 5.46 -7.41
C ILE A 134 -8.21 5.66 -6.19
N ILE A 135 -7.09 4.93 -6.11
CA ILE A 135 -6.02 5.23 -5.16
C ILE A 135 -5.03 6.19 -5.83
N VAL A 136 -4.83 7.36 -5.27
CA VAL A 136 -3.87 8.36 -5.77
C VAL A 136 -2.59 8.28 -4.96
N GLN A 137 -1.50 7.84 -5.59
CA GLN A 137 -0.19 7.71 -4.95
C GLN A 137 0.67 8.95 -5.21
N GLY A 138 1.01 9.68 -4.16
CA GLY A 138 2.02 10.74 -4.21
C GLY A 138 3.45 10.21 -4.16
N LEU A 139 4.40 11.05 -4.57
CA LEU A 139 5.84 10.77 -4.61
C LEU A 139 6.43 10.38 -3.23
N GLU A 140 5.74 10.71 -2.15
CA GLU A 140 6.14 10.42 -0.76
C GLU A 140 5.97 8.94 -0.37
N ALA A 141 5.26 8.14 -1.18
CA ALA A 141 5.01 6.73 -0.92
C ALA A 141 6.29 5.87 -0.88
N GLY A 142 6.21 4.73 -0.19
CA GLY A 142 7.28 3.72 -0.12
C GLY A 142 7.07 2.60 -1.15
N GLY A 143 8.14 1.86 -1.44
CA GLY A 143 8.08 0.79 -2.46
C GLY A 143 8.27 1.37 -3.85
N HIS A 144 7.84 0.67 -4.89
CA HIS A 144 7.75 1.28 -6.22
C HIS A 144 6.76 2.45 -6.18
N VAL A 145 7.10 3.53 -6.88
CA VAL A 145 6.34 4.77 -6.85
C VAL A 145 6.04 5.18 -8.29
N ILE A 146 4.76 5.13 -8.67
CA ILE A 146 4.30 5.64 -9.97
C ILE A 146 4.05 7.15 -9.92
N GLY A 147 3.84 7.70 -8.72
CA GLY A 147 3.61 9.12 -8.48
C GLY A 147 4.80 9.97 -8.90
N GLN A 148 4.57 10.97 -9.75
CA GLN A 148 5.58 11.96 -10.13
C GLN A 148 5.43 13.27 -9.34
N ASP A 149 4.21 13.56 -8.91
CA ASP A 149 3.85 14.74 -8.13
C ASP A 149 3.70 14.40 -6.64
N GLY A 150 3.89 15.41 -5.78
CA GLY A 150 3.57 15.28 -4.35
C GLY A 150 2.08 15.12 -4.12
N LEU A 151 1.70 14.37 -3.08
CA LEU A 151 0.29 14.04 -2.81
C LEU A 151 -0.58 15.30 -2.65
N ILE A 152 -0.05 16.33 -1.97
CA ILE A 152 -0.79 17.56 -1.67
C ILE A 152 -1.24 18.33 -2.93
N THR A 153 -0.48 18.24 -4.03
CA THR A 153 -0.81 18.91 -5.29
C THR A 153 -1.60 18.02 -6.24
N LEU A 154 -1.31 16.72 -6.27
CA LEU A 154 -1.97 15.76 -7.15
C LEU A 154 -3.41 15.45 -6.71
N LEU A 155 -3.61 15.24 -5.40
CA LEU A 155 -4.87 14.77 -4.84
C LEU A 155 -6.08 15.67 -5.18
N PRO A 156 -6.09 16.98 -4.89
CA PRO A 156 -7.25 17.83 -5.16
C PRO A 156 -7.60 17.91 -6.65
N ARG A 157 -6.59 17.85 -7.54
CA ARG A 157 -6.82 17.82 -9.00
C ARG A 157 -7.61 16.57 -9.40
N VAL A 158 -7.22 15.40 -8.87
CA VAL A 158 -7.93 14.14 -9.14
C VAL A 158 -9.34 14.15 -8.51
N VAL A 159 -9.49 14.70 -7.31
CA VAL A 159 -10.81 14.88 -6.67
C VAL A 159 -11.73 15.69 -7.57
N ASP A 160 -11.27 16.82 -8.10
CA ASP A 160 -12.06 17.69 -8.99
C ASP A 160 -12.50 16.98 -10.28
N LEU A 161 -11.62 16.15 -10.85
CA LEU A 161 -11.91 15.34 -12.02
C LEU A 161 -13.06 14.33 -11.78
N VAL A 162 -13.16 13.74 -10.60
CA VAL A 162 -14.14 12.68 -10.31
C VAL A 162 -15.46 13.17 -9.74
N ARG A 163 -15.59 14.47 -9.39
CA ARG A 163 -16.81 15.02 -8.76
C ARG A 163 -18.11 14.64 -9.50
N GLY A 164 -18.08 14.64 -10.83
CA GLY A 164 -19.24 14.29 -11.67
C GLY A 164 -19.54 12.79 -11.78
N HIS A 165 -18.63 11.92 -11.35
CA HIS A 165 -18.67 10.47 -11.59
C HIS A 165 -19.00 9.65 -10.34
N LYS A 166 -19.09 10.27 -9.16
CA LYS A 166 -19.28 9.60 -7.85
C LYS A 166 -18.23 8.52 -7.55
N ILE A 167 -17.04 8.62 -8.15
CA ILE A 167 -15.92 7.71 -7.91
C ILE A 167 -15.13 8.22 -6.70
N PRO A 168 -15.07 7.46 -5.58
CA PRO A 168 -14.30 7.88 -4.42
C PRO A 168 -12.79 7.86 -4.66
N VAL A 169 -12.11 8.86 -4.07
CA VAL A 169 -10.65 8.97 -4.12
C VAL A 169 -10.04 8.56 -2.77
N ILE A 170 -9.02 7.73 -2.83
CA ILE A 170 -8.25 7.24 -1.68
C ILE A 170 -6.83 7.79 -1.80
N ALA A 171 -6.37 8.55 -0.81
CA ALA A 171 -5.05 9.17 -0.82
C ALA A 171 -3.97 8.21 -0.31
N ALA A 172 -2.82 8.13 -1.00
CA ALA A 172 -1.71 7.26 -0.62
C ALA A 172 -0.37 8.00 -0.74
N GLY A 173 0.52 7.79 0.23
CA GLY A 173 1.86 8.40 0.27
C GLY A 173 2.02 9.38 1.43
N GLY A 174 3.09 9.22 2.22
CA GLY A 174 3.38 10.08 3.38
C GLY A 174 2.44 9.92 4.60
N ILE A 175 1.23 9.41 4.43
CA ILE A 175 0.22 9.27 5.50
C ILE A 175 0.56 8.09 6.42
N VAL A 176 0.74 8.37 7.71
CA VAL A 176 1.02 7.35 8.73
C VAL A 176 0.29 7.55 10.06
N ASP A 177 -0.36 8.70 10.24
CA ASP A 177 -1.07 9.09 11.46
C ASP A 177 -2.33 9.93 11.13
N GLU A 178 -3.03 10.37 12.18
CA GLU A 178 -4.28 11.11 12.10
C GLU A 178 -4.15 12.45 11.38
N ARG A 179 -2.99 13.12 11.46
CA ARG A 179 -2.79 14.44 10.82
C ARG A 179 -2.78 14.28 9.31
N GLY A 180 -2.03 13.29 8.82
CA GLY A 180 -2.04 12.93 7.41
C GLY A 180 -3.43 12.47 6.95
N TYR A 181 -4.16 11.76 7.82
CA TYR A 181 -5.52 11.35 7.52
C TYR A 181 -6.48 12.55 7.36
N VAL A 182 -6.54 13.46 8.33
CA VAL A 182 -7.39 14.65 8.26
C VAL A 182 -6.98 15.56 7.10
N ALA A 183 -5.68 15.73 6.83
CA ALA A 183 -5.20 16.50 5.69
C ALA A 183 -5.71 15.93 4.35
N ALA A 184 -5.69 14.60 4.19
CA ALA A 184 -6.23 13.96 2.98
C ALA A 184 -7.74 14.20 2.83
N LEU A 185 -8.49 14.10 3.93
CA LEU A 185 -9.93 14.41 3.93
C LEU A 185 -10.21 15.86 3.57
N ALA A 186 -9.42 16.80 4.09
CA ALA A 186 -9.53 18.23 3.78
C ALA A 186 -9.23 18.53 2.30
N LEU A 187 -8.34 17.73 1.67
CA LEU A 187 -8.07 17.79 0.23
C LEU A 187 -9.14 17.09 -0.63
N GLY A 188 -10.20 16.58 -0.01
CA GLY A 188 -11.35 15.97 -0.67
C GLY A 188 -11.22 14.47 -0.95
N ALA A 189 -10.17 13.81 -0.46
CA ALA A 189 -10.16 12.35 -0.43
C ALA A 189 -11.28 11.86 0.49
N GLN A 190 -11.78 10.67 0.18
CA GLN A 190 -12.74 10.00 1.06
C GLN A 190 -12.01 8.98 1.93
N GLY A 191 -10.92 8.38 1.44
CA GLY A 191 -10.13 7.43 2.22
C GLY A 191 -8.63 7.68 2.15
N VAL A 192 -7.88 6.87 2.90
CA VAL A 192 -6.43 6.85 2.92
C VAL A 192 -5.91 5.42 2.82
N ALA A 193 -4.83 5.22 2.06
CA ALA A 193 -4.12 3.95 1.96
C ALA A 193 -2.72 4.09 2.56
N LEU A 194 -2.45 3.30 3.61
CA LEU A 194 -1.21 3.36 4.37
C LEU A 194 -0.38 2.10 4.11
N GLY A 195 0.88 2.28 3.71
CA GLY A 195 1.83 1.16 3.53
C GLY A 195 2.75 1.03 4.74
N THR A 196 3.69 1.96 4.88
CA THR A 196 4.75 1.92 5.91
C THR A 196 4.20 1.80 7.34
N ARG A 197 3.06 2.45 7.64
CA ARG A 197 2.42 2.35 8.96
C ARG A 197 1.92 0.94 9.28
N PHE A 198 1.30 0.25 8.30
CA PHE A 198 0.85 -1.12 8.48
C PHE A 198 1.98 -2.15 8.37
N LEU A 199 3.09 -1.83 7.70
CA LEU A 199 4.30 -2.67 7.76
C LEU A 199 4.84 -2.77 9.19
N ALA A 200 4.84 -1.65 9.92
CA ALA A 200 5.19 -1.57 11.34
C ALA A 200 4.04 -1.99 12.27
N THR A 201 3.45 -3.16 11.99
CA THR A 201 2.44 -3.80 12.85
C THR A 201 2.86 -5.20 13.29
N ALA A 202 2.22 -5.73 14.34
CA ALA A 202 2.50 -7.07 14.85
C ALA A 202 2.19 -8.15 13.80
N GLU A 203 1.06 -8.01 13.11
CA GLU A 203 0.48 -8.98 12.17
C GLU A 203 1.15 -9.00 10.79
N SER A 204 1.86 -7.92 10.43
CA SER A 204 2.70 -7.87 9.22
C SER A 204 3.71 -9.03 9.22
N TYR A 205 3.88 -9.72 8.08
CA TYR A 205 4.85 -10.81 7.98
C TYR A 205 6.28 -10.33 7.68
N ALA A 206 6.53 -9.02 7.79
CA ALA A 206 7.87 -8.47 7.64
C ALA A 206 8.84 -9.03 8.69
N HIS A 207 10.10 -9.19 8.29
CA HIS A 207 11.15 -9.62 9.21
C HIS A 207 11.24 -8.65 10.41
N PRO A 208 11.44 -9.14 11.65
CA PRO A 208 11.53 -8.28 12.83
C PRO A 208 12.56 -7.15 12.71
N LEU A 209 13.70 -7.42 12.05
CA LEU A 209 14.71 -6.39 11.77
C LEU A 209 14.15 -5.25 10.92
N TYR A 210 13.40 -5.56 9.87
CA TYR A 210 12.83 -4.55 8.98
C TYR A 210 11.82 -3.68 9.73
N LYS A 211 10.93 -4.28 10.52
CA LYS A 211 10.00 -3.52 11.39
C LYS A 211 10.74 -2.62 12.37
N ARG A 212 11.84 -3.11 12.96
CA ARG A 212 12.68 -2.33 13.88
C ARG A 212 13.34 -1.13 13.18
N LYS A 213 13.90 -1.32 11.99
CA LYS A 213 14.53 -0.24 11.22
C LYS A 213 13.53 0.88 10.87
N LEU A 214 12.26 0.56 10.62
CA LEU A 214 11.22 1.58 10.43
C LEU A 214 11.01 2.48 11.65
N VAL A 215 11.30 2.00 12.85
CA VAL A 215 11.18 2.76 14.10
C VAL A 215 12.49 3.52 14.40
N GLU A 216 13.63 2.91 14.12
CA GLU A 216 14.96 3.48 14.40
C GLU A 216 15.38 4.57 13.41
N LEU A 217 14.99 4.45 12.14
CA LEU A 217 15.39 5.35 11.06
C LEU A 217 14.24 6.27 10.64
N HIS A 218 14.58 7.44 10.11
CA HIS A 218 13.60 8.51 9.87
C HIS A 218 13.71 9.16 8.48
N LYS A 219 14.62 8.67 7.62
CA LYS A 219 14.86 9.24 6.28
C LYS A 219 14.74 8.18 5.20
N THR A 220 14.25 8.59 4.05
CA THR A 220 14.11 7.75 2.86
C THR A 220 14.70 8.45 1.64
N GLU A 221 14.95 7.69 0.58
CA GLU A 221 15.42 8.20 -0.70
C GLU A 221 14.65 7.57 -1.86
N TYR A 222 14.35 8.38 -2.87
CA TYR A 222 13.81 7.91 -4.14
C TYR A 222 14.97 7.50 -5.03
N THR A 223 14.95 6.28 -5.54
CA THR A 223 16.09 5.60 -6.14
C THR A 223 15.63 4.48 -7.07
N ASP A 224 16.54 3.91 -7.85
CA ASP A 224 16.32 2.74 -8.69
C ASP A 224 17.30 1.60 -8.38
N VAL A 225 18.04 1.66 -7.26
CA VAL A 225 19.16 0.75 -6.97
C VAL A 225 18.75 -0.70 -6.85
N PHE A 226 17.56 -0.99 -6.30
CA PHE A 226 17.13 -2.36 -6.02
C PHE A 226 16.20 -2.93 -7.09
N GLY A 227 16.46 -4.17 -7.53
CA GLY A 227 15.57 -4.95 -8.36
C GLY A 227 15.57 -4.54 -9.84
N ARG A 228 16.62 -3.88 -10.34
CA ARG A 228 16.68 -3.36 -11.71
C ARG A 228 16.46 -4.44 -12.78
N ALA A 229 16.91 -5.67 -12.54
CA ALA A 229 16.70 -6.74 -13.52
C ALA A 229 15.24 -7.21 -13.56
N ARG A 230 14.60 -7.31 -12.40
CA ARG A 230 13.20 -7.71 -12.28
C ARG A 230 12.20 -6.59 -12.61
N TRP A 231 12.57 -5.36 -12.31
CA TRP A 231 11.74 -4.15 -12.36
C TRP A 231 12.45 -3.04 -13.16
N PRO A 232 12.68 -3.24 -14.47
CA PRO A 232 13.40 -2.28 -15.29
C PRO A 232 12.65 -0.94 -15.37
N GLY A 233 13.35 0.15 -15.06
CA GLY A 233 12.78 1.50 -15.12
C GLY A 233 11.69 1.80 -14.07
N ALA A 234 11.62 1.00 -12.99
CA ALA A 234 10.63 1.17 -11.93
C ALA A 234 11.27 1.74 -10.65
N PRO A 235 11.38 3.07 -10.53
CA PRO A 235 11.94 3.70 -9.35
C PRO A 235 11.07 3.43 -8.12
N HIS A 236 11.74 3.50 -6.97
CA HIS A 236 11.18 3.15 -5.68
C HIS A 236 11.74 4.02 -4.56
N ARG A 237 11.07 4.02 -3.42
CA ARG A 237 11.51 4.72 -2.22
C ARG A 237 11.88 3.77 -1.10
N VAL A 238 13.10 3.90 -0.62
CA VAL A 238 13.72 3.04 0.41
C VAL A 238 14.16 3.83 1.61
N LEU A 239 14.24 3.15 2.74
CA LEU A 239 14.85 3.63 3.96
C LEU A 239 16.35 3.87 3.75
N LYS A 240 16.88 4.96 4.31
CA LYS A 240 18.33 5.23 4.31
C LYS A 240 19.05 4.36 5.34
N THR A 241 19.22 3.08 5.02
CA THR A 241 20.04 2.15 5.81
C THR A 241 21.53 2.42 5.57
N PRO A 242 22.44 2.03 6.48
CA PRO A 242 23.89 2.11 6.23
C PRO A 242 24.29 1.48 4.90
N PHE A 243 23.79 0.27 4.63
CA PHE A 243 24.02 -0.41 3.36
C PHE A 243 23.57 0.41 2.16
N PHE A 244 22.33 0.93 2.16
CA PHE A 244 21.87 1.76 1.04
C PHE A 244 22.74 3.01 0.86
N MET A 245 23.18 3.66 1.94
CA MET A 245 24.00 4.86 1.85
C MET A 245 25.36 4.61 1.20
N ASP A 246 25.96 3.45 1.45
CA ASP A 246 27.23 3.04 0.82
C ASP A 246 27.07 2.80 -0.70
N TRP A 247 25.87 2.39 -1.14
CA TRP A 247 25.59 1.95 -2.50
C TRP A 247 24.59 2.82 -3.28
N ARG A 248 24.18 3.98 -2.74
CA ARG A 248 23.14 4.83 -3.35
C ARG A 248 23.47 5.33 -4.76
N ASN A 249 24.76 5.35 -5.10
CA ASN A 249 25.28 5.77 -6.41
C ASN A 249 25.69 4.56 -7.28
N LEU A 250 25.09 3.38 -7.06
CA LEU A 250 25.37 2.17 -7.84
C LEU A 250 25.20 2.44 -9.34
N PRO A 251 26.23 2.19 -10.17
CA PRO A 251 26.17 2.42 -11.62
C PRO A 251 24.95 1.76 -12.26
N SER A 252 24.29 2.43 -13.20
CA SER A 252 23.00 1.99 -13.77
C SER A 252 23.03 0.62 -14.47
N HIS A 253 24.21 0.17 -14.92
CA HIS A 253 24.38 -1.14 -15.54
C HIS A 253 24.51 -2.28 -14.53
N GLU A 254 24.80 -1.99 -13.26
CA GLU A 254 24.82 -2.98 -12.19
C GLU A 254 23.41 -3.27 -11.68
N ASN A 255 23.14 -4.55 -11.42
CA ASN A 255 21.85 -5.04 -10.92
C ASN A 255 22.04 -6.37 -10.19
N GLU A 256 20.99 -6.95 -9.63
CA GLU A 256 21.06 -8.15 -8.79
C GLU A 256 21.57 -9.42 -9.50
N THR A 257 21.56 -9.49 -10.83
CA THR A 257 21.91 -10.72 -11.57
C THR A 257 23.41 -11.06 -11.52
N ASN A 258 24.27 -10.05 -11.37
CA ASN A 258 25.73 -10.21 -11.27
C ASN A 258 26.25 -10.11 -9.82
N GLN A 259 25.37 -10.15 -8.83
CA GLN A 259 25.69 -9.94 -7.43
C GLN A 259 25.70 -11.25 -6.63
N PRO A 260 26.43 -11.31 -5.49
CA PRO A 260 26.44 -12.49 -4.63
C PRO A 260 25.06 -12.77 -4.03
N ILE A 261 24.81 -14.05 -3.73
CA ILE A 261 23.70 -14.49 -2.89
C ILE A 261 24.01 -14.07 -1.45
N ILE A 262 23.09 -13.33 -0.84
CA ILE A 262 23.20 -12.81 0.53
C ILE A 262 22.23 -13.49 1.50
N GLY A 263 21.23 -14.23 1.00
CA GLY A 263 20.25 -14.87 1.85
C GLY A 263 19.29 -15.79 1.12
N ARG A 264 18.29 -16.30 1.87
CA ARG A 264 17.20 -17.14 1.36
C ARG A 264 15.89 -16.76 2.06
N SER A 265 14.77 -16.89 1.36
CA SER A 265 13.44 -16.64 1.92
C SER A 265 12.42 -17.58 1.27
N LEU A 266 11.40 -18.00 2.02
CA LEU A 266 10.19 -18.56 1.42
C LEU A 266 9.35 -17.40 0.90
N ILE A 267 9.08 -17.38 -0.40
CA ILE A 267 8.20 -16.40 -1.04
C ILE A 267 7.07 -17.15 -1.73
N HIS A 268 5.84 -16.93 -1.25
CA HIS A 268 4.65 -17.63 -1.72
C HIS A 268 4.80 -19.16 -1.71
N GLY A 269 5.39 -19.69 -0.64
CA GLY A 269 5.62 -21.13 -0.44
C GLY A 269 6.83 -21.71 -1.18
N VAL A 270 7.55 -20.91 -1.97
CA VAL A 270 8.72 -21.35 -2.74
C VAL A 270 9.99 -20.77 -2.13
N GLU A 271 11.00 -21.61 -1.86
CA GLU A 271 12.31 -21.13 -1.42
C GLU A 271 13.00 -20.38 -2.56
N LYS A 272 13.47 -19.16 -2.27
CA LYS A 272 14.18 -18.30 -3.22
C LYS A 272 15.48 -17.82 -2.62
N GLU A 273 16.53 -17.87 -3.43
CA GLU A 273 17.79 -17.19 -3.13
C GLU A 273 17.62 -15.68 -3.31
N ILE A 274 18.22 -14.93 -2.39
CA ILE A 274 18.22 -13.48 -2.38
C ILE A 274 19.62 -13.02 -2.76
N ARG A 275 19.74 -12.32 -3.88
CA ARG A 275 20.98 -11.66 -4.30
C ARG A 275 21.03 -10.23 -3.79
N ARG A 276 22.24 -9.69 -3.58
CA ARG A 276 22.41 -8.28 -3.27
C ARG A 276 21.78 -7.42 -4.36
N PHE A 277 21.20 -6.29 -3.94
CA PHE A 277 20.40 -5.40 -4.78
C PHE A 277 19.11 -6.02 -5.32
N ALA A 278 18.68 -7.22 -4.92
CA ALA A 278 17.36 -7.70 -5.28
C ALA A 278 16.25 -6.84 -4.66
N GLY A 279 15.14 -6.64 -5.40
CA GLY A 279 13.96 -5.91 -4.93
C GLY A 279 13.08 -6.70 -3.94
N THR A 280 13.56 -7.83 -3.43
CA THR A 280 12.80 -8.68 -2.50
C THR A 280 13.03 -8.20 -1.07
N VAL A 281 11.96 -7.77 -0.40
CA VAL A 281 12.00 -7.38 1.02
C VAL A 281 12.11 -8.59 1.94
N PRO A 282 12.71 -8.44 3.13
CA PRO A 282 12.81 -9.54 4.08
C PRO A 282 11.48 -9.78 4.81
N ASN A 283 10.99 -11.02 4.74
CA ASN A 283 9.85 -11.51 5.51
C ASN A 283 10.32 -12.36 6.70
N ALA A 284 9.40 -12.87 7.52
CA ALA A 284 9.73 -13.59 8.75
C ALA A 284 10.54 -14.89 8.53
N THR A 285 10.58 -15.44 7.31
CA THR A 285 11.36 -16.64 6.97
C THR A 285 12.75 -16.33 6.43
N THR A 286 13.05 -15.06 6.18
CA THR A 286 14.29 -14.66 5.53
C THR A 286 15.49 -14.91 6.45
N THR A 287 16.55 -15.49 5.89
CA THR A 287 17.83 -15.76 6.57
C THR A 287 19.00 -15.23 5.75
N GLY A 288 20.16 -15.04 6.40
CA GLY A 288 21.37 -14.50 5.79
C GLY A 288 21.63 -13.04 6.18
N ASP A 289 22.22 -12.27 5.26
CA ASP A 289 22.53 -10.86 5.44
C ASP A 289 21.34 -9.96 5.10
N ILE A 290 20.45 -9.80 6.09
CA ILE A 290 19.20 -9.04 5.97
C ILE A 290 19.45 -7.52 5.98
N GLU A 291 20.55 -7.05 6.59
CA GLU A 291 20.91 -5.62 6.62
C GLU A 291 21.26 -5.10 5.21
N SER A 292 21.73 -5.97 4.32
CA SER A 292 22.02 -5.67 2.91
C SER A 292 20.81 -5.79 1.97
N MET A 293 19.63 -6.16 2.49
CA MET A 293 18.41 -6.26 1.68
C MET A 293 17.68 -4.93 1.57
N VAL A 294 16.82 -4.81 0.55
CA VAL A 294 15.99 -3.62 0.37
C VAL A 294 14.98 -3.47 1.51
N MET A 295 14.83 -2.23 1.99
CA MET A 295 13.84 -1.86 3.00
C MET A 295 13.01 -0.67 2.49
N TYR A 296 11.88 -0.96 1.87
CA TYR A 296 10.95 0.05 1.34
C TYR A 296 10.27 0.86 2.47
N ALA A 297 10.19 2.18 2.32
CA ALA A 297 9.50 3.04 3.28
C ALA A 297 9.11 4.38 2.63
N GLY A 298 7.96 4.93 3.01
CA GLY A 298 7.53 6.27 2.61
C GLY A 298 8.20 7.36 3.46
N GLN A 299 8.10 8.61 3.03
CA GLN A 299 8.68 9.74 3.78
C GLN A 299 8.06 9.95 5.18
N GLY A 300 6.84 9.45 5.41
CA GLY A 300 6.20 9.46 6.72
C GLY A 300 6.87 8.57 7.78
N VAL A 301 7.88 7.75 7.42
CA VAL A 301 8.55 6.83 8.35
C VAL A 301 9.07 7.51 9.62
N GLY A 302 9.52 8.77 9.53
CA GLY A 302 10.01 9.53 10.69
C GLY A 302 8.97 9.80 11.78
N LEU A 303 7.68 9.54 11.52
CA LEU A 303 6.59 9.65 12.50
C LEU A 303 6.22 8.29 13.13
N ILE A 304 6.80 7.19 12.67
CA ILE A 304 6.56 5.85 13.19
C ILE A 304 7.56 5.57 14.33
N ARG A 305 7.06 5.47 15.57
CA ARG A 305 7.90 5.31 16.78
C ARG A 305 7.73 3.97 17.50
N GLU A 306 6.86 3.12 17.00
CA GLU A 306 6.46 1.89 17.70
C GLU A 306 5.85 0.89 16.70
N ILE A 307 5.89 -0.39 17.08
CA ILE A 307 5.21 -1.48 16.38
C ILE A 307 3.92 -1.77 17.16
N LEU A 308 2.77 -1.70 16.49
CA LEU A 308 1.46 -1.83 17.12
C LEU A 308 0.64 -2.96 16.49
N PRO A 309 -0.35 -3.53 17.21
CA PRO A 309 -1.41 -4.27 16.54
C PRO A 309 -2.11 -3.41 15.48
N ALA A 310 -2.46 -3.98 14.33
CA ALA A 310 -3.13 -3.27 13.24
C ALA A 310 -4.46 -2.63 13.70
N SER A 311 -5.17 -3.29 14.61
CA SER A 311 -6.38 -2.75 15.23
C SER A 311 -6.12 -1.51 16.07
N ALA A 312 -4.99 -1.43 16.77
CA ALA A 312 -4.60 -0.26 17.54
C ALA A 312 -4.23 0.92 16.63
N VAL A 313 -3.55 0.65 15.50
CA VAL A 313 -3.29 1.66 14.47
C VAL A 313 -4.59 2.29 13.98
N ILE A 314 -5.58 1.48 13.59
CA ILE A 314 -6.87 2.00 13.10
C ILE A 314 -7.59 2.81 14.19
N LYS A 315 -7.68 2.29 15.42
CA LYS A 315 -8.31 3.02 16.53
C LYS A 315 -7.67 4.38 16.78
N ARG A 316 -6.33 4.45 16.75
CA ARG A 316 -5.60 5.72 16.94
C ARG A 316 -5.84 6.69 15.79
N LEU A 317 -5.80 6.23 14.55
CA LEU A 317 -6.11 7.07 13.38
C LEU A 317 -7.52 7.68 13.48
N VAL A 318 -8.51 6.87 13.82
CA VAL A 318 -9.91 7.31 13.91
C VAL A 318 -10.11 8.27 15.07
N LYS A 319 -9.67 7.90 16.29
CA LYS A 319 -9.83 8.75 17.48
C LYS A 319 -9.06 10.05 17.33
N GLY A 320 -7.81 9.97 16.89
CA GLY A 320 -6.97 11.16 16.68
C GLY A 320 -7.55 12.08 15.60
N ALA A 321 -8.13 11.53 14.52
CA ALA A 321 -8.77 12.36 13.51
C ALA A 321 -10.04 13.06 14.04
N GLN A 322 -10.84 12.36 14.84
CA GLN A 322 -12.02 12.95 15.50
C GLN A 322 -11.62 14.09 16.43
N ASP A 323 -10.60 13.86 17.27
CA ASP A 323 -10.11 14.85 18.23
C ASP A 323 -9.53 16.07 17.52
N LEU A 324 -8.69 15.86 16.51
CA LEU A 324 -8.08 16.94 15.74
C LEU A 324 -9.13 17.78 15.01
N ILE A 325 -10.18 17.15 14.47
CA ILE A 325 -11.29 17.87 13.84
C ILE A 325 -12.10 18.67 14.88
N GLN A 326 -12.32 18.09 16.05
CA GLN A 326 -13.06 18.75 17.13
C GLN A 326 -12.31 19.96 17.69
N GLU A 327 -11.02 19.81 17.97
CA GLU A 327 -10.18 20.83 18.63
C GLU A 327 -9.82 22.02 17.72
N GLU A 328 -9.60 21.76 16.42
CA GLU A 328 -9.09 22.76 15.48
C GLU A 328 -10.15 23.33 14.54
N PHE A 329 -11.20 22.57 14.23
CA PHE A 329 -12.17 22.94 13.17
C PHE A 329 -13.62 23.05 13.63
N SER A 330 -13.93 22.77 14.89
CA SER A 330 -15.26 23.05 15.45
C SER A 330 -15.32 24.48 15.94
N SER A 331 -16.30 25.25 15.47
CA SER A 331 -16.45 26.70 15.65
C SER A 331 -16.81 27.15 17.08
N GLU A 332 -16.52 26.35 18.11
CA GLU A 332 -16.82 26.64 19.52
C GLU A 332 -15.61 27.19 20.31
N LYS A 333 -14.54 27.66 19.64
CA LYS A 333 -13.64 28.66 20.23
C LYS A 333 -14.27 30.06 20.09
N THR A 334 -15.47 30.23 20.64
CA THR A 334 -16.11 31.54 20.85
C THR A 334 -15.30 32.31 21.88
N SER A 335 -14.61 33.35 21.42
CA SER A 335 -14.71 34.71 21.95
C SER A 335 -15.11 34.86 23.44
N GLU A 336 -14.27 34.41 24.36
CA GLU A 336 -14.23 34.89 25.75
C GLU A 336 -12.77 34.90 26.22
N GLU A 337 -12.04 35.95 25.84
CA GLU A 337 -11.00 36.61 26.65
C GLU A 337 -10.26 37.62 25.76
N GLN A 338 -10.77 38.85 25.76
CA GLN A 338 -10.02 40.11 25.84
C GLN A 338 -10.98 41.27 25.49
N ILE A 339 -11.83 41.62 26.46
CA ILE A 339 -12.23 43.01 26.72
C ILE A 339 -11.42 43.45 27.93
#